data_AF-A0A2V7JVH9-F1
#
_entry.id   AF-A0A2V7JVH9-F1
#
_cell.length_a   1.000
_cell.length_b   1.000
_cell.length_c   1.000
_cell.angle_alpha   90.00
_cell.angle_beta   90.00
_cell.angle_gamma   90.00
#
_symmetry.space_group_name_H-M   'P 1'
#
loop_
_entity.id
_entity.type
_entity.pdbx_description
1 polymer ?
#
loop_
_entity_poly.entity_id
_entity_poly.type
_entity_poly.pdbx_seq_one_letter_code
_entity_poly.pdbx_strand_id
1 'polypeptide(L)'
;MTKRMIVATLALAGIFISLYLTLYKIGVIGELSCSIGSCETVNTSKWSRFLGLPVAAWGLLFYLDLFAIALIGMFPRFENERVISIVLVAETVVGVLFSAWLTYLELAVLHAICIWCVTSAVIVTVILVVSVFDLKDNYLLGAASN
;
A
#
# COMPACT_ATOMS: atom_id res chain seq x y z
N MET A 1 9.63 9.80 -16.10
CA MET A 1 9.29 9.62 -14.69
C MET A 1 10.37 8.76 -14.06
N THR A 2 11.01 9.22 -12.98
CA THR A 2 11.83 8.33 -12.15
C THR A 2 10.93 7.27 -11.50
N LYS A 3 11.43 6.06 -11.28
CA LYS A 3 10.67 4.95 -10.67
C LYS A 3 10.04 5.36 -9.33
N ARG A 4 10.75 6.19 -8.58
CA ARG A 4 10.30 6.77 -7.30
C ARG A 4 9.08 7.69 -7.44
N MET A 5 8.90 8.40 -8.56
CA MET A 5 7.66 9.16 -8.84
C MET A 5 6.45 8.25 -9.07
N ILE A 6 6.66 7.08 -9.69
CA ILE A 6 5.60 6.09 -9.89
C ILE A 6 5.15 5.54 -8.53
N VAL A 7 6.12 5.18 -7.67
CA VAL A 7 5.86 4.77 -6.28
C VAL A 7 5.06 5.84 -5.54
N ALA A 8 5.47 7.11 -5.59
CA ALA A 8 4.79 8.19 -4.90
C ALA A 8 3.34 8.39 -5.41
N THR A 9 3.11 8.30 -6.73
CA THR A 9 1.78 8.48 -7.31
C THR A 9 0.84 7.34 -6.93
N LEU A 10 1.34 6.10 -6.94
CA LEU A 10 0.60 4.92 -6.51
C LEU A 10 0.32 4.94 -5.00
N ALA A 11 1.29 5.35 -4.19
CA ALA A 11 1.12 5.51 -2.75
C ALA A 11 0.04 6.56 -2.45
N LEU A 12 0.01 7.67 -3.18
CA LEU A 12 -1.04 8.67 -3.07
C LEU A 12 -2.43 8.09 -3.35
N ALA A 13 -2.57 7.27 -4.39
CA ALA A 13 -3.83 6.56 -4.65
C ALA A 13 -4.21 5.62 -3.49
N GLY A 14 -3.24 4.91 -2.92
CA GLY A 14 -3.43 4.08 -1.72
C GLY A 14 -3.87 4.86 -0.49
N ILE A 15 -3.32 6.07 -0.28
CA ILE A 15 -3.74 7.02 0.78
C ILE A 15 -5.22 7.37 0.59
N PHE A 16 -5.63 7.75 -0.62
CA PHE A 16 -7.03 8.11 -0.88
C PHE A 16 -8.00 6.96 -0.60
N ILE A 17 -7.67 5.73 -1.04
CA ILE A 17 -8.49 4.54 -0.78
C ILE A 17 -8.58 4.27 0.72
N SER A 18 -7.44 4.27 1.41
CA SER A 18 -7.37 3.96 2.85
C SER A 18 -8.07 5.02 3.69
N LEU A 19 -7.93 6.30 3.33
CA LEU A 19 -8.62 7.41 3.97
C LEU A 19 -10.14 7.31 3.76
N TYR A 20 -10.58 7.02 2.54
CA TYR A 20 -12.00 6.83 2.22
C TYR A 20 -12.63 5.72 3.06
N LEU A 21 -11.98 4.55 3.13
CA LEU A 21 -12.45 3.44 3.96
C LEU A 21 -12.41 3.77 5.47
N THR A 22 -11.38 4.49 5.92
CA THR A 22 -11.26 4.91 7.33
C THR A 22 -12.40 5.84 7.71
N LEU A 23 -12.65 6.87 6.90
CA LEU A 23 -13.74 7.83 7.07
C LEU A 23 -15.11 7.13 7.14
N TYR A 24 -15.33 6.12 6.30
CA TYR A 24 -16.57 5.33 6.35
C TYR A 24 -16.67 4.56 7.68
N LYS A 25 -15.59 3.91 8.12
CA LYS A 25 -15.59 3.11 9.35
C LYS A 25 -15.83 3.95 10.62
N ILE A 26 -15.40 5.23 10.62
CA ILE A 26 -15.67 6.17 11.72
C ILE A 26 -17.02 6.87 11.61
N GLY A 27 -17.84 6.54 10.59
CA GLY A 27 -19.20 7.05 10.43
C GLY A 27 -19.29 8.46 9.85
N VAL A 28 -18.22 8.99 9.26
CA VAL A 28 -18.25 10.31 8.59
C VAL A 28 -18.94 10.22 7.23
N ILE A 29 -18.83 9.06 6.57
CA ILE A 29 -19.50 8.77 5.30
C ILE A 29 -20.51 7.65 5.53
N GLY A 30 -21.76 7.85 5.09
CA GLY A 30 -22.87 6.93 5.33
C GLY A 30 -22.91 5.72 4.38
N GLU A 31 -22.32 5.83 3.18
CA GLU A 31 -22.38 4.77 2.17
C GLU A 31 -21.02 4.57 1.49
N LEU A 32 -20.67 3.31 1.24
CA LEU A 32 -19.52 2.94 0.42
C LEU A 32 -19.94 2.79 -1.04
N SER A 33 -19.25 3.50 -1.94
CA SER A 33 -19.38 3.24 -3.36
C SER A 33 -18.73 1.89 -3.69
N CYS A 34 -19.54 0.84 -3.79
CA CYS A 34 -19.08 -0.48 -4.20
C CYS A 34 -19.84 -0.98 -5.40
N SER A 35 -19.20 -0.86 -6.56
CA SER A 35 -19.78 -1.29 -7.83
C SER A 35 -19.88 -2.81 -7.94
N ILE A 36 -18.98 -3.56 -7.29
CA ILE A 36 -18.92 -5.03 -7.33
C ILE A 36 -18.46 -5.53 -5.95
N GLY A 37 -19.19 -6.49 -5.37
CA GLY A 37 -18.86 -7.13 -4.09
C GLY A 37 -19.59 -6.53 -2.88
N SER A 38 -19.21 -6.98 -1.68
CA SER A 38 -19.89 -6.65 -0.41
C SER A 38 -18.93 -5.92 0.53
N CYS A 39 -18.45 -4.75 0.11
CA CYS A 39 -17.47 -3.97 0.86
C CYS A 39 -17.96 -3.56 2.24
N GLU A 40 -19.24 -3.22 2.38
CA GLU A 40 -19.85 -2.85 3.65
C GLU A 40 -19.83 -4.02 4.63
N THR A 41 -20.13 -5.24 4.17
CA THR A 41 -19.99 -6.47 4.97
C THR A 41 -18.54 -6.70 5.42
N VAL A 42 -17.56 -6.51 4.53
CA VAL A 42 -16.14 -6.66 4.86
C VAL A 42 -15.71 -5.59 5.89
N ASN A 43 -16.09 -4.34 5.66
CA ASN A 43 -15.70 -3.22 6.51
C ASN A 43 -16.43 -3.19 7.85
N THR A 44 -17.62 -3.80 7.98
CA THR A 44 -18.34 -3.91 9.26
C THR A 44 -17.93 -5.15 10.06
N SER A 45 -17.25 -6.11 9.44
CA SER A 45 -16.82 -7.36 10.07
C SER A 45 -15.85 -7.16 11.25
N LYS A 46 -15.73 -8.20 12.11
CA LYS A 46 -14.76 -8.22 13.21
C LYS A 46 -13.30 -8.10 12.73
N TRP A 47 -13.02 -8.54 11.51
CA TRP A 47 -11.68 -8.54 10.91
C TRP A 47 -11.27 -7.17 10.37
N SER A 48 -12.23 -6.24 10.24
CA SER A 48 -11.95 -4.86 9.82
C SER A 48 -11.23 -4.04 10.91
N ARG A 49 -11.06 -4.60 12.11
CA ARG A 49 -10.33 -3.97 13.21
C ARG A 49 -9.11 -4.81 13.56
N PHE A 50 -7.97 -4.16 13.64
CA PHE A 50 -6.70 -4.75 14.04
C PHE A 50 -6.07 -3.89 15.14
N LEU A 51 -5.75 -4.51 16.28
CA LEU A 51 -5.21 -3.83 17.47
C LEU A 51 -6.10 -2.67 17.97
N GLY A 52 -7.42 -2.80 17.86
CA GLY A 52 -8.39 -1.77 18.29
C GLY A 52 -8.64 -0.65 17.27
N LEU A 53 -7.83 -0.54 16.22
CA LEU A 53 -7.98 0.44 15.14
C LEU A 53 -8.54 -0.19 13.86
N PRO A 54 -9.20 0.58 12.99
CA PRO A 54 -9.58 0.10 11.65
C PRO A 54 -8.36 -0.35 10.86
N VAL A 55 -8.46 -1.49 10.16
CA VAL A 55 -7.42 -1.95 9.22
C VAL A 55 -7.14 -0.89 8.15
N ALA A 56 -8.17 -0.15 7.73
CA ALA A 56 -8.02 0.98 6.81
C ALA A 56 -7.10 2.10 7.35
N ALA A 57 -7.07 2.33 8.67
CA ALA A 57 -6.20 3.32 9.28
C ALA A 57 -4.73 2.86 9.28
N TRP A 58 -4.50 1.57 9.48
CA TRP A 58 -3.17 0.96 9.31
C TRP A 58 -2.68 1.06 7.87
N GLY A 59 -3.56 0.80 6.90
CA GLY A 59 -3.28 1.00 5.48
C GLY A 59 -2.93 2.46 5.16
N LEU A 60 -3.65 3.42 5.76
CA LEU A 60 -3.37 4.85 5.59
C LEU A 60 -1.97 5.21 6.08
N LEU A 61 -1.58 4.77 7.28
CA LEU A 61 -0.24 4.98 7.82
C LEU A 61 0.83 4.37 6.90
N PHE A 62 0.63 3.13 6.48
CA PHE A 62 1.55 2.43 5.57
C PHE A 62 1.76 3.18 4.24
N TYR A 63 0.70 3.66 3.60
CA TYR A 63 0.85 4.41 2.35
C TYR A 63 1.43 5.82 2.55
N LEU A 64 1.19 6.45 3.70
CA LEU A 64 1.83 7.73 4.06
C LEU A 64 3.33 7.56 4.23
N ASP A 65 3.76 6.49 4.91
CA ASP A 65 5.19 6.18 5.10
C ASP A 65 5.86 5.92 3.75
N LEU A 66 5.26 5.07 2.91
CA LEU A 66 5.74 4.82 1.54
C LEU A 66 5.85 6.10 0.71
N PHE A 67 4.86 6.98 0.80
CA PHE A 67 4.86 8.25 0.08
C PHE A 67 5.97 9.18 0.56
N ALA A 68 6.17 9.28 1.88
CA ALA A 68 7.22 10.09 2.48
C ALA A 68 8.63 9.58 2.09
N ILE A 69 8.84 8.27 2.14
CA ILE A 69 10.13 7.65 1.76
C ILE A 69 10.39 7.85 0.26
N ALA A 70 9.37 7.68 -0.58
CA ALA A 70 9.49 7.92 -2.02
C ALA A 70 9.82 9.39 -2.33
N LEU A 71 9.22 10.35 -1.62
CA LEU A 71 9.53 11.78 -1.70
C LEU A 71 10.97 12.08 -1.30
N ILE A 72 11.44 11.53 -0.17
CA ILE A 72 12.82 11.67 0.28
C ILE A 72 13.79 11.11 -0.76
N GLY A 73 13.42 9.99 -1.38
CA GLY A 73 14.18 9.38 -2.47
C GLY A 73 14.22 10.19 -3.77
N MET A 74 13.38 11.22 -3.94
CA MET A 74 13.45 12.10 -5.12
C MET A 74 14.49 13.21 -4.99
N PHE A 75 15.03 13.46 -3.79
CA PHE A 75 16.06 14.47 -3.63
C PHE A 75 17.38 14.03 -4.29
N PRO A 76 18.10 14.92 -4.99
CA PRO A 76 19.34 14.57 -5.71
C PRO A 76 20.41 13.94 -4.80
N ARG A 77 20.40 14.32 -3.52
CA ARG A 77 21.34 13.82 -2.50
C ARG A 77 21.15 12.33 -2.18
N PHE A 78 19.94 11.80 -2.36
CA PHE A 78 19.59 10.41 -2.04
C PHE A 78 19.19 9.60 -3.27
N GLU A 79 19.37 10.14 -4.47
CA GLU A 79 18.95 9.50 -5.72
C GLU A 79 19.60 8.13 -5.92
N ASN A 80 20.90 8.01 -5.62
CA ASN A 80 21.68 6.77 -5.72
C ASN A 80 21.77 5.98 -4.40
N GLU A 81 21.06 6.41 -3.35
CA GLU A 81 21.16 5.76 -2.05
C GLU A 81 20.36 4.46 -2.04
N ARG A 82 21.09 3.34 -1.99
CA ARG A 82 20.52 1.98 -1.96
C ARG A 82 19.63 1.74 -0.75
N VAL A 83 19.93 2.41 0.37
CA VAL A 83 19.17 2.25 1.62
C VAL A 83 17.69 2.56 1.41
N ILE A 84 17.37 3.60 0.63
CA ILE A 84 15.97 3.98 0.35
C ILE A 84 15.26 2.87 -0.43
N SER A 85 15.88 2.36 -1.48
CA SER A 85 15.29 1.29 -2.29
C SER A 85 15.11 -0.01 -1.48
N ILE A 86 16.05 -0.33 -0.57
CA ILE A 86 15.92 -1.49 0.34
C ILE A 86 14.74 -1.31 1.29
N VAL A 87 14.61 -0.13 1.91
CA VAL A 87 13.50 0.15 2.83
C VAL A 87 12.15 0.07 2.11
N LEU A 88 12.03 0.67 0.91
CA LEU A 88 10.82 0.59 0.09
C LEU A 88 10.44 -0.87 -0.24
N VAL A 89 11.42 -1.70 -0.62
CA VAL A 89 11.17 -3.13 -0.88
C VAL A 89 10.76 -3.85 0.40
N ALA A 90 11.43 -3.60 1.52
CA ALA A 90 11.09 -4.25 2.79
C ALA A 90 9.66 -3.94 3.24
N GLU A 91 9.26 -2.66 3.21
CA GLU A 91 7.90 -2.25 3.56
C GLU A 91 6.86 -2.83 2.61
N THR A 92 7.11 -2.76 1.30
CA THR A 92 6.15 -3.27 0.31
C THR A 92 5.98 -4.78 0.37
N VAL A 93 7.03 -5.54 0.73
CA VAL A 93 6.90 -6.98 1.01
C VAL A 93 5.98 -7.22 2.20
N VAL A 94 6.15 -6.49 3.30
CA VAL A 94 5.27 -6.60 4.47
C VAL A 94 3.83 -6.23 4.09
N GLY A 95 3.64 -5.16 3.33
CA GLY A 95 2.34 -4.74 2.82
C GLY A 95 1.66 -5.80 1.95
N VAL A 96 2.38 -6.40 1.00
CA VAL A 96 1.85 -7.49 0.15
C VAL A 96 1.47 -8.72 0.98
N LEU A 97 2.31 -9.13 1.93
CA LEU A 97 2.00 -10.26 2.82
C LEU A 97 0.75 -9.99 3.67
N PHE A 98 0.62 -8.78 4.20
CA PHE A 98 -0.54 -8.36 4.96
C PHE A 98 -1.81 -8.32 4.09
N SER A 99 -1.72 -7.74 2.89
CA SER A 99 -2.82 -7.75 1.92
C SER A 99 -3.23 -9.17 1.52
N ALA A 100 -2.26 -10.07 1.28
CA ALA A 100 -2.55 -11.46 0.96
C ALA A 100 -3.29 -12.18 2.11
N TRP A 101 -2.92 -11.90 3.36
CA TRP A 101 -3.62 -12.41 4.53
C TRP A 101 -5.06 -11.90 4.61
N LEU A 102 -5.30 -10.61 4.34
CA LEU A 102 -6.65 -10.06 4.30
C LEU A 102 -7.49 -10.65 3.17
N THR A 103 -6.92 -10.80 1.97
CA THR A 103 -7.60 -11.44 0.84
C THR A 103 -7.94 -12.90 1.14
N TYR A 104 -7.08 -13.61 1.88
CA TYR A 104 -7.41 -14.94 2.36
C TYR A 104 -8.62 -14.93 3.32
N LEU A 105 -8.69 -13.98 4.25
CA LEU A 105 -9.86 -13.83 5.14
C LEU A 105 -11.14 -13.50 4.37
N GLU A 106 -11.06 -12.61 3.37
CA GLU A 106 -12.19 -12.24 2.50
C GLU A 106 -12.78 -13.46 1.78
N LEU A 107 -11.93 -14.30 1.19
CA LEU A 107 -12.37 -15.46 0.40
C LEU A 107 -12.75 -16.67 1.26
N ALA A 108 -11.94 -17.01 2.26
CA ALA A 108 -12.11 -18.26 3.02
C ALA A 108 -13.02 -18.12 4.25
N VAL A 109 -13.09 -16.93 4.86
CA VAL A 109 -13.85 -16.73 6.10
C VAL A 109 -15.12 -15.94 5.85
N LEU A 110 -15.02 -14.77 5.22
CA LEU A 110 -16.18 -13.90 5.00
C LEU A 110 -17.01 -14.32 3.78
N HIS A 111 -16.40 -15.00 2.80
CA HIS A 111 -17.00 -15.27 1.49
C HIS A 111 -17.52 -13.99 0.81
N ALA A 112 -16.82 -12.88 1.02
CA ALA A 112 -17.20 -11.55 0.55
C ALA A 112 -15.96 -10.81 0.06
N ILE A 113 -16.06 -10.18 -1.11
CA ILE A 113 -14.94 -9.46 -1.74
C ILE A 113 -15.17 -7.96 -1.60
N CYS A 114 -14.14 -7.22 -1.20
CA CYS A 114 -14.13 -5.77 -1.20
C CYS A 114 -13.24 -5.24 -2.35
N ILE A 115 -13.86 -4.60 -3.35
CA ILE A 115 -13.11 -4.05 -4.49
C ILE A 115 -12.03 -3.06 -4.08
N TRP A 116 -12.27 -2.26 -3.03
CA TRP A 116 -11.29 -1.31 -2.50
C TRP A 116 -10.08 -2.01 -1.87
N CYS A 117 -10.30 -3.09 -1.12
CA CYS A 117 -9.21 -3.87 -0.51
C CYS A 117 -8.38 -4.57 -1.59
N VAL A 118 -9.03 -5.18 -2.58
CA VAL A 118 -8.35 -5.78 -3.75
C VAL A 118 -7.56 -4.72 -4.53
N THR A 119 -8.14 -3.53 -4.74
CA THR A 119 -7.45 -2.43 -5.43
C THR A 119 -6.20 -2.00 -4.67
N SER A 120 -6.29 -1.87 -3.34
CA SER A 120 -5.14 -1.61 -2.48
C SER A 120 -4.08 -2.71 -2.57
N ALA A 121 -4.49 -3.99 -2.57
CA ALA A 121 -3.58 -5.13 -2.74
C ALA A 121 -2.84 -5.09 -4.09
N VAL A 122 -3.54 -4.73 -5.18
CA VAL A 122 -2.91 -4.54 -6.50
C VAL A 122 -1.93 -3.36 -6.47
N ILE A 123 -2.31 -2.23 -5.89
CA ILE A 123 -1.45 -1.04 -5.78
C ILE A 123 -0.15 -1.39 -5.06
N VAL A 124 -0.20 -2.00 -3.88
CA VAL A 124 1.03 -2.33 -3.12
C VAL A 124 1.89 -3.36 -3.86
N THR A 125 1.28 -4.30 -4.58
CA THR A 125 2.01 -5.27 -5.41
C THR A 125 2.73 -4.60 -6.57
N VAL A 126 2.09 -3.64 -7.25
CA VAL A 126 2.75 -2.86 -8.31
C VAL A 126 3.89 -2.01 -7.74
N ILE A 127 3.69 -1.39 -6.58
CA ILE A 127 4.74 -0.63 -5.89
C ILE A 127 5.94 -1.53 -5.56
N LEU A 128 5.71 -2.75 -5.06
CA LEU A 128 6.77 -3.72 -4.80
C LEU A 128 7.59 -4.00 -6.06
N VAL A 129 6.93 -4.30 -7.18
CA VAL A 129 7.60 -4.59 -8.46
C VAL A 129 8.46 -3.40 -8.90
N VAL A 130 7.91 -2.18 -8.87
CA VAL A 130 8.66 -0.97 -9.24
C VAL A 130 9.84 -0.73 -8.29
N SER A 131 9.67 -0.97 -7.00
CA SER A 131 10.72 -0.80 -5.98
C SER A 131 11.86 -1.81 -6.14
N VAL A 132 11.55 -3.05 -6.51
CA VAL A 132 12.55 -4.07 -6.83
C VAL A 132 13.36 -3.67 -8.08
N PHE A 133 12.71 -3.12 -9.11
CA PHE A 133 13.42 -2.60 -10.27
C PHE A 133 14.28 -1.37 -9.94
N ASP A 134 13.84 -0.50 -9.03
CA ASP A 134 14.66 0.63 -8.53
C ASP A 134 15.91 0.14 -7.80
N LEU A 135 15.73 -0.86 -6.92
CA LEU A 135 16.83 -1.47 -6.17
C LEU A 135 17.86 -2.14 -7.09
N LYS A 136 17.40 -2.86 -8.12
CA LYS A 136 18.27 -3.53 -9.09
C LYS A 136 19.15 -2.52 -9.85
N ASP A 137 18.59 -1.40 -10.29
CA ASP A 137 19.35 -0.37 -11.01
C ASP A 137 20.39 0.29 -10.08
N ASN A 138 20.00 0.63 -8.84
CA ASN A 138 20.93 1.17 -7.84
C ASN A 138 22.02 0.15 -7.45
N TYR A 139 21.73 -1.15 -7.52
CA TYR A 139 22.73 -2.19 -7.34
C TYR A 139 23.74 -2.21 -8.51
N LEU A 140 23.27 -2.13 -9.76
CA LEU A 140 24.14 -2.10 -10.93
C LEU A 140 25.03 -0.86 -10.97
N LEU A 141 24.49 0.32 -10.63
CA LEU A 141 25.26 1.57 -10.60
C LEU A 141 26.41 1.51 -9.58
N GLY A 142 26.15 1.05 -8.36
CA GLY A 142 27.22 0.90 -7.36
C GLY A 142 28.16 -0.29 -7.61
N ALA A 143 27.83 -1.21 -8.51
CA ALA A 143 28.76 -2.25 -8.97
C ALA A 143 29.70 -1.74 -10.07
N ALA A 144 29.27 -0.75 -10.86
CA ALA A 144 30.09 -0.11 -11.88
C ALA A 144 31.04 0.97 -11.33
N SER A 145 30.85 1.42 -10.08
CA SER A 145 31.70 2.43 -9.44
C SER A 145 32.87 1.87 -8.61
N ASN A 146 32.95 0.54 -8.46
CA ASN A 146 34.01 -0.18 -7.73
C ASN A 146 34.87 -0.98 -8.71
#